data_AF-A0A7C6WQ99-F1
#
_entry.id   AF-A0A7C6WQ99-F1
#
_cell.length_a   1.000
_cell.length_b   1.000
_cell.length_c   1.000
_cell.angle_alpha   90.00
_cell.angle_beta   90.00
_cell.angle_gamma   90.00
#
_symmetry.space_group_name_H-M   'P 1'
#
loop_
_entity.id
_entity.type
_entity.pdbx_description
1 polymer ?
#
loop_
_entity_poly.entity_id
_entity_poly.type
_entity_poly.pdbx_seq_one_letter_code
_entity_poly.pdbx_strand_id
1 'polypeptide(L)'
;MYKGKIIKIVDDEAIVMVKDYELIRIKRRGNMTVGEEVEFSTEDIIFNFAHISDSQGKEASEDDNLKGFSRVSGMQNKEDLENLHT
;
A
#
# COMPACT_ATOMS: atom_id res chain seq x y z
N MET A 1 1.29 10.27 16.59
CA MET A 1 0.85 10.96 15.37
C MET A 1 1.91 10.77 14.30
N TYR A 2 1.50 10.50 13.07
CA TYR A 2 2.37 10.38 11.90
C TYR A 2 2.29 11.66 11.08
N LYS A 3 3.34 11.93 10.31
CA LYS A 3 3.40 13.04 9.38
C LYS A 3 3.96 12.54 8.06
N GLY A 4 3.45 13.06 6.94
CA GLY A 4 3.98 12.74 5.63
C GLY A 4 3.43 13.63 4.54
N LYS A 5 3.97 13.49 3.33
CA LYS A 5 3.57 14.26 2.16
C LYS A 5 2.51 13.52 1.36
N ILE A 6 1.42 14.20 1.03
CA ILE A 6 0.36 13.63 0.17
C ILE A 6 0.91 13.52 -1.25
N ILE A 7 0.97 12.30 -1.79
CA ILE A 7 1.48 12.06 -3.15
C ILE A 7 0.37 11.78 -4.16
N LYS A 8 -0.80 11.33 -3.69
CA LYS A 8 -1.98 11.07 -4.52
C LYS A 8 -3.25 11.16 -3.69
N ILE A 9 -4.32 11.64 -4.30
CA ILE A 9 -5.68 11.59 -3.76
C ILE A 9 -6.51 10.71 -4.69
N VAL A 10 -7.31 9.83 -4.11
CA VAL A 10 -8.25 8.97 -4.82
C VAL A 10 -9.57 9.07 -4.06
N ASP A 11 -10.56 9.75 -4.65
CA ASP A 11 -11.86 10.00 -4.03
C ASP A 11 -11.75 10.53 -2.58
N ASP A 12 -12.15 9.70 -1.61
CA ASP A 12 -12.17 9.98 -0.17
C ASP A 12 -10.93 9.46 0.57
N GLU A 13 -9.84 9.23 -0.14
CA GLU A 13 -8.60 8.69 0.41
C GLU A 13 -7.36 9.45 -0.09
N ALA A 14 -6.30 9.36 0.70
CA ALA A 14 -5.00 9.92 0.37
C ALA A 14 -3.91 8.86 0.51
N ILE A 15 -2.95 8.88 -0.41
CA ILE A 15 -1.70 8.15 -0.30
C ILE A 15 -0.64 9.13 0.18
N VAL A 16 -0.04 8.81 1.31
CA VAL A 16 0.91 9.65 2.03
C VAL A 16 2.25 8.93 2.11
N MET A 17 3.31 9.66 1.76
CA MET A 17 4.69 9.23 1.95
C MET A 17 5.20 9.73 3.30
N VAL A 18 5.48 8.83 4.25
CA VAL A 18 5.87 9.18 5.63
C VAL A 18 7.38 9.13 5.88
N LYS A 19 8.10 8.29 5.15
CA LYS A 19 9.58 8.21 5.09
C LYS A 19 9.99 7.89 3.66
N ASP A 20 11.29 7.89 3.38
CA ASP A 20 11.83 7.48 2.09
C ASP A 20 11.25 6.11 1.70
N TYR A 21 10.37 6.12 0.69
CA TYR A 21 9.71 4.94 0.13
C TYR A 21 8.64 4.25 1.01
N GLU A 22 8.27 4.79 2.19
CA GLU A 22 7.13 4.28 2.98
C GLU A 22 5.83 4.98 2.59
N LEU A 23 4.91 4.24 1.98
CA LEU A 23 3.59 4.71 1.58
C LEU A 23 2.48 4.17 2.50
N ILE A 24 1.54 5.03 2.86
CA ILE A 24 0.37 4.70 3.69
C ILE A 24 -0.89 5.26 3.01
N ARG A 25 -1.95 4.45 2.95
CA ARG A 25 -3.29 4.87 2.51
C ARG A 25 -4.09 5.30 3.75
N ILE A 26 -4.61 6.51 3.74
CA ILE A 26 -5.39 7.07 4.84
C ILE A 26 -6.73 7.63 4.37
N LYS A 27 -7.69 7.76 5.29
CA LYS A 27 -8.94 8.49 5.04
C LYS A 27 -8.63 9.95 4.74
N ARG A 28 -9.21 10.47 3.68
CA ARG A 28 -9.13 11.89 3.35
C ARG A 28 -10.04 12.67 4.30
N ARG A 29 -9.55 13.82 4.75
CA ARG A 29 -10.32 14.75 5.60
C ARG A 29 -10.17 16.15 5.04
N GLY A 30 -11.29 16.86 4.90
CA GLY A 30 -11.30 18.27 4.47
C GLY A 30 -10.53 18.52 3.17
N ASN A 31 -9.79 19.62 3.13
CA ASN A 31 -9.12 20.13 1.93
C ASN A 31 -7.67 19.63 1.83
N MET A 32 -7.45 18.31 1.95
CA MET A 32 -6.15 17.72 1.64
C MET A 32 -5.79 17.95 0.16
N THR A 33 -4.55 18.37 -0.11
CA THR A 33 -4.03 18.65 -1.45
C THR A 33 -2.75 17.85 -1.72
N VAL A 34 -2.59 17.36 -2.95
CA VAL A 34 -1.36 16.68 -3.36
C VAL A 34 -0.18 17.64 -3.27
N GLY A 35 0.94 17.18 -2.70
CA GLY A 35 2.16 17.95 -2.49
C GLY A 35 2.28 18.57 -1.10
N GLU A 36 1.20 18.64 -0.32
CA GLU A 36 1.21 19.19 1.03
C GLU A 36 1.57 18.12 2.07
N GLU A 37 2.09 18.57 3.23
CA GLU A 37 2.26 17.72 4.39
C GLU A 37 0.95 17.57 5.16
N VAL A 38 0.73 16.38 5.72
CA VAL A 38 -0.44 16.07 6.54
C VAL A 38 -0.02 15.32 7.80
N GLU A 39 -0.67 15.65 8.91
CA GLU A 39 -0.57 14.92 10.16
C GLU A 39 -1.81 14.05 10.35
N PHE A 40 -1.61 12.81 10.77
CA PHE A 40 -2.68 11.84 10.91
C PHE A 40 -2.36 10.82 12.02
N SER A 41 -3.39 10.11 12.48
CA SER A 41 -3.25 9.10 13.53
C SER A 41 -3.41 7.68 12.98
N THR A 42 -3.25 6.67 13.83
CA THR A 42 -3.47 5.27 13.45
C THR A 42 -4.90 5.01 12.99
N GLU A 43 -5.88 5.75 13.53
CA GLU A 43 -7.30 5.60 13.19
C GLU A 43 -7.64 6.09 11.77
N ASP A 44 -6.73 6.87 11.16
CA ASP A 44 -6.82 7.30 9.78
C ASP A 44 -6.34 6.27 8.77
N ILE A 45 -5.53 5.30 9.22
CA ILE A 45 -4.87 4.35 8.33
C ILE A 45 -5.89 3.33 7.83
N ILE A 46 -6.04 3.29 6.51
CA ILE A 46 -6.83 2.28 5.80
C ILE A 46 -5.93 1.10 5.47
N PHE A 47 -4.72 1.37 4.96
CA PHE A 47 -3.76 0.34 4.56
C PHE A 47 -2.32 0.82 4.69
N ASN A 48 -1.43 -0.04 5.18
CA ASN A 48 0.00 0.23 5.27
C ASN A 48 0.78 -0.70 4.33
N PHE A 49 1.40 -0.14 3.29
CA PHE A 49 2.14 -0.92 2.29
C PHE A 49 3.47 -1.48 2.80
N ALA A 50 4.02 -0.92 3.89
CA ALA A 50 5.30 -1.36 4.46
C ALA A 50 5.20 -2.70 5.22
N HIS A 51 3.98 -3.14 5.58
CA HIS A 51 3.78 -4.29 6.47
C HIS A 51 3.46 -5.60 5.75
N ILE A 52 3.77 -5.71 4.45
CA ILE A 52 3.51 -6.93 3.66
C ILE A 52 4.47 -8.08 4.04
N SER A 53 5.46 -7.83 4.91
CA SER A 53 6.48 -8.82 5.25
C SER A 53 6.08 -9.90 6.26
N ASP A 54 5.06 -9.72 7.12
CA ASP A 54 4.98 -10.54 8.35
C ASP A 54 3.60 -11.05 8.81
N SER A 55 2.62 -11.24 7.91
CA SER A 55 1.43 -12.00 8.36
C SER A 55 0.68 -12.72 7.23
N GLN A 56 1.07 -13.98 6.99
CA GLN A 56 0.07 -15.03 6.87
C GLN A 56 -0.86 -14.95 8.09
N GLY A 57 -2.13 -14.67 7.89
CA GLY A 57 -3.15 -14.79 8.94
C GLY A 57 -3.90 -13.51 9.25
N LYS A 58 -4.91 -13.25 8.41
CA LYS A 58 -6.31 -12.93 8.75
C LYS A 58 -6.88 -11.94 7.74
N GLU A 59 -7.66 -12.52 6.82
CA GLU A 59 -8.75 -11.89 6.07
C GLU A 59 -8.49 -10.45 5.62
N ALA A 60 -7.55 -10.29 4.68
CA ALA A 60 -7.73 -9.25 3.69
C ALA A 60 -8.94 -9.69 2.85
N SER A 61 -10.11 -9.11 3.11
CA SER A 61 -11.31 -9.31 2.30
C SER A 61 -10.92 -9.18 0.83
N GLU A 62 -11.06 -10.28 0.10
CA GLU A 62 -10.90 -10.38 -1.35
C GLU A 62 -12.01 -9.58 -2.04
N ASP A 63 -12.09 -8.26 -1.88
CA ASP A 63 -12.99 -7.46 -2.72
C ASP A 63 -12.65 -5.98 -2.84
N ASP A 64 -11.38 -5.61 -2.80
CA ASP A 64 -10.96 -4.33 -3.35
C ASP A 64 -10.30 -4.59 -4.70
N ASN A 65 -11.16 -4.76 -5.71
CA ASN A 65 -10.80 -4.63 -7.13
C ASN A 65 -10.24 -3.22 -7.39
N LEU A 66 -8.97 -3.02 -7.01
CA LEU A 66 -8.17 -1.83 -7.26
C LEU A 66 -7.95 -1.68 -8.78
N LYS A 67 -8.95 -1.11 -9.48
CA LYS A 67 -8.90 -0.75 -10.92
C LYS A 67 -7.91 0.38 -11.23
N GLY A 68 -6.69 0.30 -10.72
CA GLY A 68 -5.66 1.32 -10.89
C GLY A 68 -4.33 1.05 -10.19
N PHE A 69 -4.23 -0.03 -9.40
CA PHE A 69 -2.98 -0.49 -8.80
C PHE A 69 -2.73 -1.94 -9.24
N SER A 70 -2.07 -2.11 -10.38
CA SER A 70 -1.49 -3.41 -10.71
C SER A 70 -0.40 -3.70 -9.68
N ARG A 71 -0.68 -4.61 -8.74
CA ARG A 71 0.36 -5.25 -7.92
C ARG A 71 1.30 -5.98 -8.90
N VAL A 72 2.50 -5.44 -9.11
CA VAL A 72 3.62 -6.21 -9.66
C VAL A 72 4.22 -7.06 -8.55
N SER A 73 3.42 -7.95 -7.98
CA SER A 73 3.91 -8.99 -7.07
C SER A 73 4.20 -10.24 -7.90
N GLY A 74 5.49 -10.50 -8.15
CA GLY A 74 5.97 -11.79 -8.65
C GLY A 74 6.26 -11.87 -10.15
N MET A 75 7.44 -11.39 -10.56
CA MET A 75 8.27 -12.14 -11.50
C MET A 75 9.48 -12.66 -10.75
N GLN A 76 9.25 -13.60 -9.85
CA GLN A 76 10.28 -14.59 -9.53
C GLN A 76 10.09 -15.70 -10.55
N ASN A 77 10.86 -15.65 -11.64
CA ASN A 77 11.05 -16.80 -12.51
C ASN A 77 11.73 -17.88 -11.67
N LYS A 78 10.93 -18.73 -11.03
CA LYS A 78 11.32 -20.01 -10.49
C LYS A 78 10.52 -21.04 -11.27
N GLU A 79 10.98 -21.30 -12.48
CA GLU A 79 10.71 -22.56 -13.15
C GLU A 79 11.84 -23.49 -12.76
N ASP A 80 11.46 -24.48 -11.97
CA ASP A 80 12.28 -25.54 -11.43
C ASP A 80 12.99 -26.30 -12.56
N LEU A 81 14.32 -26.18 -12.65
CA LEU A 81 15.13 -27.07 -13.47
C LEU A 81 15.66 -28.24 -12.62
N GLU A 82 14.76 -28.99 -11.97
CA GLU A 82 15.11 -30.29 -11.39
C GLU A 82 14.01 -31.33 -11.61
N ASN A 83 14.14 -32.05 -12.73
CA ASN A 83 13.80 -33.48 -12.93
C ASN A 83 14.39 -33.88 -14.30
N LEU A 84 15.58 -34.48 -14.38
CA LEU A 84 15.90 -35.90 -14.20
C LEU A 84 15.44 -36.80 -15.38
N HIS A 85 16.43 -37.44 -16.01
CA HIS A 85 16.41 -38.55 -16.98
C HIS A 85 15.96 -38.31 -18.43
N THR A 86 16.94 -38.21 -19.35
CA THR A 86 17.24 -39.33 -20.28
C THR A 86 18.73 -39.34 -20.59
#